data_AF-A0A3M2B556-F1
#
_entry.id   AF-A0A3M2B556-F1
#
_cell.length_a   1.000
_cell.length_b   1.000
_cell.length_c   1.000
_cell.angle_alpha   90.00
_cell.angle_beta   90.00
_cell.angle_gamma   90.00
#
_symmetry.space_group_name_H-M   'P 1'
#
loop_
_entity.id
_entity.type
_entity.pdbx_description
1 polymer ?
#
loop_
_entity_poly.entity_id
_entity_poly.type
_entity_poly.pdbx_seq_one_letter_code
_entity_poly.pdbx_strand_id
1 'polypeptide(L)'
;MATFNPMEVEVILHRLAGEKADKFQHEVLYPQMARAMKLPLPNSEAVREALADPYYAFRVMLGYYAFAKRGNDRAEYSGFALQALDKVLRGDKANFSAFLESGNAPEQLWNAFVEVCQEHQRKINEQLNRGLIEGLAGYAARLYAEDEIGNIWMDIQKAIVQSGRVEPIYEKITDIKGIGPKVGSLVLRDMVALYDLENHIDPSDYHYLQPVDTWLRRIGPMLTEEIDEKTADWVIAGKLSKLCRRNRVSGVRFNQGVQYLAIVEVRDLERLKGYLRTLAESTPRSAARSATGVGGRTPTRSFSWRR
;
A
#
# COMPACT_ATOMS: atom_id res chain seq x y z
N MET A 1 20.05 23.26 3.27
CA MET A 1 21.01 22.71 2.29
C MET A 1 20.82 21.21 2.24
N ALA A 2 20.73 20.64 1.04
CA ALA A 2 20.59 19.20 0.85
C ALA A 2 21.83 18.50 1.43
N THR A 3 21.61 17.35 2.06
CA THR A 3 22.68 16.64 2.79
C THR A 3 23.60 15.86 1.85
N PHE A 4 23.07 15.45 0.70
CA PHE A 4 23.74 14.59 -0.27
C PHE A 4 23.90 15.33 -1.60
N ASN A 5 25.00 15.08 -2.31
CA ASN A 5 25.20 15.60 -3.65
C ASN A 5 24.32 14.84 -4.68
N PRO A 6 24.17 15.34 -5.92
CA PRO A 6 23.27 14.73 -6.91
C PRO A 6 23.54 13.25 -7.21
N MET A 7 24.81 12.84 -7.27
CA MET A 7 25.20 11.44 -7.53
C MET A 7 24.83 10.53 -6.36
N GLU A 8 25.06 10.99 -5.13
CA GLU A 8 24.67 10.25 -3.92
C GLU A 8 23.16 10.08 -3.83
N VAL A 9 22.39 11.13 -4.17
CA VAL A 9 20.93 11.07 -4.21
C VAL A 9 20.45 10.04 -5.23
N GLU A 10 21.02 10.03 -6.44
CA GLU A 10 20.69 9.04 -7.47
C GLU A 10 20.91 7.61 -6.95
N VAL A 11 22.07 7.32 -6.36
CA VAL A 11 22.38 6.01 -5.77
C VAL A 11 21.39 5.63 -4.68
N ILE A 12 21.11 6.54 -3.74
CA ILE A 12 20.15 6.30 -2.66
C ILE A 12 18.77 5.95 -3.21
N LEU A 13 18.27 6.74 -4.17
CA LEU A 13 16.97 6.54 -4.79
C LEU A 13 16.87 5.18 -5.49
N HIS A 14 17.89 4.79 -6.25
CA HIS A 14 17.94 3.49 -6.93
C HIS A 14 17.97 2.32 -5.94
N ARG A 15 18.69 2.44 -4.82
CA ARG A 15 18.72 1.39 -3.78
C ARG A 15 17.38 1.25 -3.07
N LEU A 16 16.76 2.37 -2.73
CA LEU A 16 15.46 2.39 -2.06
C LEU A 16 14.36 1.84 -2.97
N ALA A 17 14.26 2.33 -4.21
CA ALA A 17 13.26 1.88 -5.16
C ALA A 17 13.54 0.49 -5.76
N GLY A 18 14.78 0.00 -5.71
CA GLY A 18 15.17 -1.34 -6.14
C GLY A 18 15.14 -2.33 -4.97
N GLU A 19 16.33 -2.69 -4.50
CA GLU A 19 16.57 -3.74 -3.50
C GLU A 19 15.70 -3.60 -2.25
N LYS A 20 15.57 -2.39 -1.69
CA LYS A 20 14.81 -2.21 -0.43
C LYS A 20 13.31 -2.34 -0.64
N ALA A 21 12.80 -1.90 -1.80
CA ALA A 21 11.40 -2.13 -2.17
C ALA A 21 11.10 -3.62 -2.40
N ASP A 22 12.01 -4.36 -3.03
CA ASP A 22 11.84 -5.82 -3.20
C ASP A 22 11.78 -6.52 -1.84
N LYS A 23 12.70 -6.18 -0.93
CA LYS A 23 12.68 -6.71 0.45
C LYS A 23 11.41 -6.31 1.20
N PHE A 24 10.95 -5.07 1.06
CA PHE A 24 9.66 -4.65 1.63
C PHE A 24 8.52 -5.56 1.18
N GLN A 25 8.43 -5.81 -0.12
CA GLN A 25 7.34 -6.59 -0.68
C GLN A 25 7.34 -8.02 -0.15
N HIS A 26 8.49 -8.69 -0.18
CA HIS A 26 8.63 -10.09 0.20
C HIS A 26 8.61 -10.33 1.71
N GLU A 27 9.22 -9.44 2.50
CA GLU A 27 9.38 -9.63 3.94
C GLU A 27 8.26 -8.96 4.76
N VAL A 28 7.58 -7.96 4.20
CA VAL A 28 6.57 -7.17 4.91
C VAL A 28 5.21 -7.23 4.22
N LEU A 29 5.09 -6.75 2.98
CA LEU A 29 3.79 -6.54 2.35
C LEU A 29 3.02 -7.86 2.15
N TYR A 30 3.60 -8.80 1.40
CA TYR A 30 2.92 -10.07 1.07
C TYR A 30 2.63 -10.92 2.31
N PRO A 31 3.56 -11.10 3.27
CA PRO A 31 3.27 -11.84 4.48
C PRO A 31 2.14 -11.23 5.32
N GLN A 32 2.03 -9.90 5.38
CA GLN A 32 0.98 -9.24 6.16
C GLN A 32 -0.38 -9.34 5.47
N MET A 33 -0.44 -9.19 4.15
CA MET A 33 -1.66 -9.42 3.37
C MET A 33 -2.12 -10.86 3.48
N ALA A 34 -1.20 -11.82 3.35
CA ALA A 34 -1.48 -13.25 3.50
C ALA A 34 -2.07 -13.57 4.86
N ARG A 35 -1.48 -13.02 5.93
CA ARG A 35 -1.98 -13.18 7.29
C ARG A 35 -3.40 -12.66 7.44
N ALA A 36 -3.70 -11.47 6.89
CA ALA A 36 -5.05 -10.92 6.91
C ALA A 36 -6.04 -11.85 6.18
N MET A 37 -5.64 -12.44 5.05
CA MET A 37 -6.44 -13.36 4.24
C MET A 37 -6.49 -14.80 4.77
N LYS A 38 -5.69 -15.15 5.80
CA LYS A 38 -5.48 -16.53 6.28
C LYS A 38 -4.95 -17.49 5.19
N LEU A 39 -4.03 -17.00 4.35
CA LEU A 39 -3.39 -17.78 3.29
C LEU A 39 -1.98 -18.23 3.70
N PRO A 40 -1.48 -19.36 3.15
CA PRO A 40 -0.07 -19.73 3.29
C PRO A 40 0.82 -18.63 2.68
N LEU A 41 2.08 -18.54 3.12
CA LEU A 41 3.02 -17.50 2.69
C LEU A 41 3.08 -17.41 1.15
N PRO A 42 2.53 -16.34 0.56
CA PRO A 42 2.32 -16.26 -0.87
C PRO A 42 3.45 -15.48 -1.54
N ASN A 43 3.68 -15.80 -2.82
CA ASN A 43 4.35 -14.88 -3.73
C ASN A 43 3.36 -13.80 -4.22
N SER A 44 3.83 -12.85 -5.01
CA SER A 44 2.99 -11.75 -5.52
C SER A 44 1.78 -12.21 -6.35
N GLU A 45 1.90 -13.33 -7.07
CA GLU A 45 0.82 -13.90 -7.87
C GLU A 45 -0.30 -14.45 -7.00
N ALA A 46 0.03 -15.27 -6.00
CA ALA A 46 -0.97 -15.80 -5.07
C ALA A 46 -1.67 -14.68 -4.26
N VAL A 47 -0.99 -13.58 -3.94
CA VAL A 47 -1.64 -12.41 -3.33
C VAL A 47 -2.64 -11.77 -4.30
N ARG A 48 -2.27 -11.59 -5.58
CA ARG A 48 -3.16 -11.01 -6.60
C ARG A 48 -4.38 -11.87 -6.86
N GLU A 49 -4.18 -13.17 -7.04
CA GLU A 49 -5.27 -14.13 -7.25
C GLU A 49 -6.25 -14.11 -6.08
N ALA A 50 -5.74 -14.08 -4.85
CA ALA A 50 -6.58 -13.98 -3.67
C ALA A 50 -7.37 -12.66 -3.62
N LEU A 51 -6.73 -11.53 -3.93
CA LEU A 51 -7.39 -10.21 -3.93
C LEU A 51 -8.46 -10.05 -5.04
N ALA A 52 -8.52 -10.96 -6.01
CA ALA A 52 -9.64 -11.01 -6.96
C ALA A 52 -10.95 -11.50 -6.31
N ASP A 53 -10.88 -12.22 -5.19
CA ASP A 53 -12.04 -12.60 -4.39
C ASP A 53 -12.43 -11.42 -3.45
N PRO A 54 -13.69 -10.95 -3.51
CA PRO A 54 -14.14 -9.78 -2.72
C PRO A 54 -14.00 -9.99 -1.21
N TYR A 55 -14.15 -11.22 -0.72
CA TYR A 55 -13.97 -11.53 0.71
C TYR A 55 -12.53 -11.30 1.14
N TYR A 56 -11.56 -11.82 0.38
CA TYR A 56 -10.13 -11.66 0.70
C TYR A 56 -9.68 -10.20 0.56
N ALA A 57 -10.14 -9.49 -0.47
CA ALA A 57 -9.92 -8.06 -0.63
C ALA A 57 -10.42 -7.28 0.61
N PHE A 58 -11.63 -7.57 1.07
CA PHE A 58 -12.22 -6.95 2.26
C PHE A 58 -11.44 -7.27 3.54
N ARG A 59 -11.00 -8.53 3.71
CA ARG A 59 -10.13 -8.92 4.83
C ARG A 59 -8.83 -8.15 4.86
N VAL A 60 -8.18 -7.91 3.71
CA VAL A 60 -6.94 -7.11 3.66
C VAL A 60 -7.23 -5.66 4.06
N MET A 61 -8.34 -5.09 3.59
CA MET A 61 -8.76 -3.74 3.99
C MET A 61 -8.91 -3.62 5.51
N LEU A 62 -9.63 -4.55 6.14
CA LEU A 62 -9.81 -4.58 7.60
C LEU A 62 -8.53 -4.90 8.38
N GLY A 63 -7.84 -5.98 7.99
CA GLY A 63 -6.76 -6.59 8.76
C GLY A 63 -5.40 -5.92 8.59
N TYR A 64 -5.16 -5.26 7.46
CA TYR A 64 -3.86 -4.64 7.18
C TYR A 64 -3.92 -3.11 7.18
N TYR A 65 -4.92 -2.52 6.51
CA TYR A 65 -4.96 -1.07 6.28
C TYR A 65 -5.75 -0.29 7.33
N ALA A 66 -6.91 -0.80 7.76
CA ALA A 66 -7.87 -0.05 8.55
C ALA A 66 -7.24 0.57 9.81
N PHE A 67 -6.41 -0.22 10.53
CA PHE A 67 -5.76 0.20 11.77
C PHE A 67 -4.30 0.61 11.60
N ALA A 68 -3.84 0.90 10.39
CA ALA A 68 -2.42 1.22 10.11
C ALA A 68 -1.88 2.41 10.92
N LYS A 69 -2.76 3.30 11.41
CA LYS A 69 -2.41 4.47 12.24
C LYS A 69 -2.43 4.22 13.75
N ARG A 70 -2.76 3.01 14.23
CA ARG A 70 -2.97 2.73 15.66
C ARG A 70 -1.72 2.44 16.48
N GLY A 71 -0.54 2.52 15.87
CA GLY A 71 0.72 2.23 16.58
C GLY A 71 0.67 0.85 17.22
N ASN A 72 0.88 0.79 18.53
CA ASN A 72 0.97 -0.47 19.30
C ASN A 72 -0.34 -1.27 19.32
N ASP A 73 -1.50 -0.61 19.26
CA ASP A 73 -2.80 -1.31 19.31
C ASP A 73 -3.22 -1.88 17.94
N ARG A 74 -2.44 -1.63 16.87
CA ARG A 74 -2.80 -2.01 15.50
C ARG A 74 -3.11 -3.50 15.38
N ALA A 75 -2.20 -4.36 15.86
CA ALA A 75 -2.32 -5.81 15.66
C ALA A 75 -3.57 -6.37 16.36
N GLU A 76 -3.84 -5.87 17.56
CA GLU A 76 -4.98 -6.29 18.39
C GLU A 76 -6.31 -5.92 17.73
N TYR A 77 -6.56 -4.64 17.43
CA TYR A 77 -7.82 -4.22 16.81
C TYR A 77 -8.02 -4.79 15.39
N SER A 78 -6.93 -5.00 14.64
CA SER A 78 -7.01 -5.69 13.35
C SER A 78 -7.49 -7.13 13.54
N GLY A 79 -6.98 -7.83 14.55
CA GLY A 79 -7.45 -9.17 14.92
C GLY A 79 -8.93 -9.18 15.31
N PHE A 80 -9.37 -8.22 16.11
CA PHE A 80 -10.77 -8.11 16.53
C PHE A 80 -11.71 -7.82 15.37
N ALA A 81 -11.32 -6.95 14.43
CA ALA A 81 -12.12 -6.68 13.24
C ALA A 81 -12.26 -7.92 12.33
N LEU A 82 -11.19 -8.71 12.19
CA LEU A 82 -11.25 -9.96 11.43
C LEU A 82 -12.09 -11.03 12.14
N GLN A 83 -12.02 -11.10 13.47
CA GLN A 83 -12.88 -12.00 14.25
C GLN A 83 -14.36 -11.59 14.17
N ALA A 84 -14.65 -10.29 14.19
CA ALA A 84 -16.00 -9.76 14.00
C ALA A 84 -16.56 -10.13 12.63
N LEU A 85 -15.76 -10.00 11.57
CA LEU A 85 -16.14 -10.45 10.23
C LEU A 85 -16.44 -11.96 10.22
N ASP A 86 -15.57 -12.77 10.82
CA ASP A 86 -15.80 -14.22 10.90
C ASP A 86 -17.12 -14.55 11.64
N LYS A 87 -17.48 -13.81 12.70
CA LYS A 87 -18.76 -13.97 13.40
C LYS A 87 -19.97 -13.65 12.53
N VAL A 88 -19.95 -12.50 11.85
CA VAL A 88 -21.05 -12.07 10.97
C VAL A 88 -21.27 -13.08 9.84
N LEU A 89 -20.18 -13.64 9.31
CA LEU A 89 -20.21 -14.63 8.24
C LEU A 89 -20.41 -16.07 8.75
N ARG A 90 -20.56 -16.27 10.07
CA ARG A 90 -20.66 -17.61 10.70
C ARG A 90 -19.50 -18.55 10.33
N GLY A 91 -18.32 -17.98 10.11
CA GLY A 91 -17.10 -18.70 9.74
C GLY A 91 -17.03 -19.14 8.27
N ASP A 92 -18.03 -18.82 7.44
CA ASP A 92 -18.08 -19.26 6.04
C ASP A 92 -18.01 -18.07 5.07
N LYS A 93 -16.99 -18.07 4.20
CA LYS A 93 -16.82 -17.02 3.20
C LYS A 93 -17.96 -16.97 2.17
N ALA A 94 -18.69 -18.07 1.96
CA ALA A 94 -19.84 -18.11 1.05
C ALA A 94 -20.96 -17.14 1.48
N ASN A 95 -21.01 -16.77 2.76
CA ASN A 95 -21.97 -15.82 3.29
C ASN A 95 -21.61 -14.35 3.01
N PHE A 96 -20.46 -14.07 2.39
CA PHE A 96 -19.99 -12.69 2.21
C PHE A 96 -20.92 -11.86 1.32
N SER A 97 -21.38 -12.40 0.19
CA SER A 97 -22.33 -11.71 -0.69
C SER A 97 -23.65 -11.43 0.02
N ALA A 98 -24.21 -12.41 0.74
CA ALA A 98 -25.42 -12.25 1.53
C ALA A 98 -25.26 -11.20 2.66
N PHE A 99 -24.06 -11.12 3.26
CA PHE A 99 -23.73 -10.06 4.21
C PHE A 99 -23.78 -8.67 3.56
N LEU A 100 -23.18 -8.48 2.38
CA LEU A 100 -23.21 -7.20 1.66
C LEU A 100 -24.63 -6.83 1.20
N GLU A 101 -25.43 -7.81 0.79
CA GLU A 101 -26.81 -7.63 0.32
C GLU A 101 -27.80 -7.32 1.45
N SER A 102 -27.45 -7.60 2.70
CA SER A 102 -28.35 -7.50 3.87
C SER A 102 -28.97 -6.11 4.13
N GLY A 103 -28.45 -5.05 3.50
CA GLY A 103 -28.91 -3.67 3.70
C GLY A 103 -28.45 -3.01 5.00
N ASN A 104 -27.88 -3.77 5.94
CA ASN A 104 -27.35 -3.28 7.23
C ASN A 104 -25.95 -3.84 7.55
N ALA A 105 -25.19 -4.24 6.54
CA ALA A 105 -23.81 -4.73 6.66
C ALA A 105 -22.89 -3.86 7.58
N PRO A 106 -22.94 -2.51 7.50
CA PRO A 106 -22.15 -1.65 8.40
C PRO A 106 -22.46 -1.87 9.89
N GLU A 107 -23.74 -1.89 10.23
CA GLU A 107 -24.21 -2.05 11.60
C GLU A 107 -23.93 -3.46 12.14
N GLN A 108 -24.17 -4.49 11.31
CA GLN A 108 -23.86 -5.87 11.67
C GLN A 108 -22.38 -6.04 12.04
N LEU A 109 -21.46 -5.52 11.21
CA LEU A 109 -20.04 -5.65 11.47
C LEU A 109 -19.59 -4.83 12.68
N TRP A 110 -20.17 -3.63 12.87
CA TRP A 110 -19.90 -2.82 14.05
C TRP A 110 -20.32 -3.51 15.35
N ASN A 111 -21.53 -4.07 15.38
CA ASN A 111 -22.06 -4.76 16.56
C ASN A 111 -21.21 -6.00 16.89
N ALA A 112 -20.85 -6.81 15.88
CA ALA A 112 -19.94 -7.94 16.07
C ALA A 112 -18.55 -7.50 16.58
N PHE A 113 -18.03 -6.35 16.13
CA PHE A 113 -16.77 -5.80 16.63
C PHE A 113 -16.86 -5.35 18.09
N VAL A 114 -17.98 -4.74 18.48
CA VAL A 114 -18.27 -4.37 19.88
C VAL A 114 -18.29 -5.61 20.77
N GLU A 115 -18.99 -6.66 20.35
CA GLU A 115 -19.05 -7.94 21.08
C GLU A 115 -17.65 -8.54 21.26
N VAL A 116 -16.84 -8.59 20.19
CA VAL A 116 -15.47 -9.10 20.26
C VAL A 116 -14.63 -8.26 21.23
N CYS A 117 -14.71 -6.93 21.19
CA CYS A 117 -13.99 -6.09 22.15
C CYS A 117 -14.40 -6.39 23.60
N GLN A 118 -15.69 -6.61 23.85
CA GLN A 118 -16.21 -6.95 25.18
C GLN A 118 -15.72 -8.31 25.66
N GLU A 119 -15.72 -9.33 24.79
CA GLU A 119 -15.20 -10.67 25.09
C GLU A 119 -13.72 -10.65 25.50
N HIS A 120 -12.91 -9.81 24.83
CA HIS A 120 -11.50 -9.62 25.14
C HIS A 120 -11.25 -8.55 26.22
N GLN A 121 -12.30 -8.05 26.88
CA GLN A 121 -12.22 -7.00 27.91
C GLN A 121 -11.46 -5.74 27.46
N ARG A 122 -11.54 -5.41 26.17
CA ARG A 122 -10.86 -4.27 25.56
C ARG A 122 -11.83 -3.10 25.35
N LYS A 123 -11.33 -1.88 25.55
CA LYS A 123 -12.09 -0.66 25.29
C LYS A 123 -12.40 -0.52 23.80
N ILE A 124 -13.67 -0.33 23.46
CA ILE A 124 -14.14 -0.24 22.07
C ILE A 124 -13.59 1.00 21.32
N ASN A 125 -13.34 2.11 22.02
CA ASN A 125 -12.88 3.37 21.41
C ASN A 125 -13.71 3.81 20.19
N GLU A 126 -15.03 3.89 20.36
CA GLU A 126 -16.01 4.13 19.30
C GLU A 126 -15.66 5.27 18.35
N GLN A 127 -15.28 6.43 18.89
CA GLN A 127 -14.89 7.62 18.11
C GLN A 127 -13.83 7.33 17.05
N LEU A 128 -12.93 6.39 17.33
CA LEU A 128 -11.81 6.08 16.46
C LEU A 128 -12.05 4.81 15.62
N ASN A 129 -12.95 3.91 16.04
CA ASN A 129 -13.16 2.59 15.42
C ASN A 129 -14.44 2.52 14.57
N ARG A 130 -15.53 3.14 15.01
CA ARG A 130 -16.84 2.97 14.38
C ARG A 130 -16.87 3.43 12.94
N GLY A 131 -16.38 4.65 12.71
CA GLY A 131 -16.34 5.22 11.37
C GLY A 131 -15.59 4.34 10.37
N LEU A 132 -14.48 3.76 10.81
CA LEU A 132 -13.63 2.87 10.00
C LEU A 132 -14.32 1.55 9.66
N ILE A 133 -14.93 0.89 10.65
CA ILE A 133 -15.61 -0.40 10.47
C ILE A 133 -16.87 -0.23 9.61
N GLU A 134 -17.75 0.70 9.99
CA GLU A 134 -18.98 0.98 9.23
C GLU A 134 -18.65 1.50 7.83
N GLY A 135 -17.64 2.37 7.71
CA GLY A 135 -17.22 2.96 6.44
C GLY A 135 -16.75 1.92 5.44
N LEU A 136 -15.88 0.98 5.86
CA LEU A 136 -15.40 -0.09 4.99
C LEU A 136 -16.53 -1.01 4.53
N ALA A 137 -17.35 -1.50 5.47
CA ALA A 137 -18.49 -2.36 5.13
C ALA A 137 -19.50 -1.64 4.23
N GLY A 138 -19.76 -0.36 4.49
CA GLY A 138 -20.66 0.46 3.69
C GLY A 138 -20.13 0.71 2.28
N TYR A 139 -18.82 0.89 2.12
CA TYR A 139 -18.20 1.01 0.80
C TYR A 139 -18.33 -0.30 0.01
N ALA A 140 -18.00 -1.44 0.61
CA ALA A 140 -18.12 -2.74 -0.04
C ALA A 140 -19.58 -3.08 -0.42
N ALA A 141 -20.53 -2.80 0.48
CA ALA A 141 -21.95 -3.03 0.22
C ALA A 141 -22.49 -2.15 -0.92
N ARG A 142 -22.03 -0.89 -1.00
CA ARG A 142 -22.37 0.00 -2.11
C ARG A 142 -21.84 -0.52 -3.44
N LEU A 143 -20.57 -0.94 -3.48
CA LEU A 143 -19.99 -1.57 -4.68
C LEU A 143 -20.79 -2.80 -5.08
N TYR A 144 -21.16 -3.66 -4.13
CA TYR A 144 -21.96 -4.84 -4.40
C TYR A 144 -23.34 -4.49 -4.98
N ALA A 145 -23.98 -3.43 -4.52
CA ALA A 145 -25.23 -2.95 -5.10
C ALA A 145 -25.07 -2.42 -6.54
N GLU A 146 -23.85 -2.02 -6.93
CA GLU A 146 -23.53 -1.53 -8.28
C GLU A 146 -23.11 -2.66 -9.24
N ASP A 147 -22.38 -3.67 -8.76
CA ASP A 147 -21.71 -4.68 -9.60
C ASP A 147 -21.92 -6.14 -9.21
N GLU A 148 -22.70 -6.43 -8.16
CA GLU A 148 -22.95 -7.77 -7.59
C GLU A 148 -21.67 -8.53 -7.13
N ILE A 149 -20.54 -7.82 -6.99
CA ILE A 149 -19.24 -8.38 -6.59
C ILE A 149 -18.76 -7.74 -5.28
N GLY A 150 -18.77 -6.41 -5.18
CA GLY A 150 -18.33 -5.68 -3.99
C GLY A 150 -16.83 -5.70 -3.73
N ASN A 151 -16.00 -5.91 -4.77
CA ASN A 151 -14.54 -6.01 -4.61
C ASN A 151 -13.85 -4.64 -4.67
N ILE A 152 -13.47 -4.12 -3.50
CA ILE A 152 -12.76 -2.85 -3.33
C ILE A 152 -11.47 -2.77 -4.16
N TRP A 153 -10.67 -3.84 -4.19
CA TRP A 153 -9.38 -3.83 -4.88
C TRP A 153 -9.54 -3.81 -6.41
N MET A 154 -10.50 -4.57 -6.92
CA MET A 154 -10.81 -4.59 -8.35
C MET A 154 -11.45 -3.29 -8.80
N ASP A 155 -12.27 -2.63 -7.96
CA ASP A 155 -12.80 -1.29 -8.24
C ASP A 155 -11.65 -0.28 -8.45
N ILE A 156 -10.67 -0.25 -7.54
CA ILE A 156 -9.49 0.63 -7.69
C ILE A 156 -8.72 0.29 -8.97
N GLN A 157 -8.51 -1.00 -9.25
CA GLN A 157 -7.77 -1.45 -10.43
C GLN A 157 -8.45 -1.02 -11.72
N LYS A 158 -9.75 -1.29 -11.84
CA LYS A 158 -10.54 -0.90 -13.00
C LYS A 158 -10.50 0.61 -13.20
N ALA A 159 -10.70 1.39 -12.13
CA ALA A 159 -10.69 2.85 -12.20
C ALA A 159 -9.35 3.40 -12.75
N ILE A 160 -8.23 2.91 -12.24
CA ILE A 160 -6.89 3.34 -12.68
C ILE A 160 -6.61 2.90 -14.11
N VAL A 161 -6.87 1.64 -14.45
CA VAL A 161 -6.59 1.09 -15.79
C VAL A 161 -7.43 1.78 -16.86
N GLN A 162 -8.69 2.11 -16.57
CA GLN A 162 -9.59 2.72 -17.54
C GLN A 162 -9.30 4.20 -17.78
N SER A 163 -8.89 4.93 -16.74
CA SER A 163 -8.75 6.40 -16.83
C SER A 163 -7.30 6.87 -16.94
N GLY A 164 -6.33 6.07 -16.50
CA GLY A 164 -4.95 6.50 -16.28
C GLY A 164 -4.82 7.55 -15.15
N ARG A 165 -5.88 7.81 -14.39
CA ARG A 165 -5.93 8.80 -13.30
C ARG A 165 -6.09 8.10 -11.95
N VAL A 166 -5.53 8.69 -10.91
CA VAL A 166 -5.64 8.22 -9.52
C VAL A 166 -6.53 9.14 -8.70
N GLU A 167 -6.56 10.44 -9.02
CA GLU A 167 -7.34 11.44 -8.27
C GLU A 167 -8.80 11.01 -7.99
N PRO A 168 -9.60 10.56 -8.98
CA PRO A 168 -11.01 10.26 -8.71
C PRO A 168 -11.21 9.07 -7.76
N ILE A 169 -10.36 8.04 -7.87
CA ILE A 169 -10.45 6.88 -6.98
C ILE A 169 -9.84 7.19 -5.60
N TYR A 170 -8.83 8.05 -5.54
CA TYR A 170 -8.29 8.54 -4.28
C TYR A 170 -9.36 9.26 -3.47
N GLU A 171 -10.11 10.18 -4.08
CA GLU A 171 -11.22 10.89 -3.43
C GLU A 171 -12.25 9.92 -2.88
N LYS A 172 -12.72 8.97 -3.70
CA LYS A 172 -13.66 7.92 -3.28
C LYS A 172 -13.16 7.12 -2.07
N ILE A 173 -11.89 6.72 -2.08
CA ILE A 173 -11.29 5.92 -0.99
C ILE A 173 -11.12 6.76 0.28
N THR A 174 -10.76 8.04 0.16
CA THR A 174 -10.60 8.93 1.33
C THR A 174 -11.92 9.45 1.90
N ASP A 175 -13.00 9.37 1.14
CA ASP A 175 -14.36 9.65 1.61
C ASP A 175 -14.93 8.51 2.46
N ILE A 176 -14.30 7.33 2.44
CA ILE A 176 -14.63 6.25 3.37
C ILE A 176 -14.33 6.74 4.78
N LYS A 177 -15.37 6.85 5.60
CA LYS A 177 -15.25 7.31 6.99
C LYS A 177 -14.14 6.52 7.72
N GLY A 178 -13.23 7.22 8.39
CA GLY A 178 -12.08 6.63 9.07
C GLY A 178 -10.84 6.38 8.18
N ILE A 179 -10.96 6.40 6.85
CA ILE A 179 -9.82 6.30 5.93
C ILE A 179 -9.38 7.70 5.51
N GLY A 180 -8.41 8.26 6.22
CA GLY A 180 -7.83 9.55 5.85
C GLY A 180 -6.78 9.46 4.72
N PRO A 181 -6.32 10.61 4.19
CA PRO A 181 -5.34 10.74 3.10
C PRO A 181 -4.19 9.74 3.13
N LYS A 182 -3.47 9.65 4.26
CA LYS A 182 -2.34 8.73 4.43
C LYS A 182 -2.70 7.26 4.24
N VAL A 183 -3.86 6.81 4.72
CA VAL A 183 -4.29 5.41 4.54
C VAL A 183 -4.77 5.18 3.11
N GLY A 184 -5.49 6.15 2.52
CA GLY A 184 -5.86 6.11 1.10
C GLY A 184 -4.63 5.95 0.20
N SER A 185 -3.63 6.83 0.35
CA SER A 185 -2.37 6.73 -0.38
C SER A 185 -1.61 5.42 -0.12
N LEU A 186 -1.69 4.88 1.11
CA LEU A 186 -1.06 3.59 1.45
C LEU A 186 -1.68 2.44 0.65
N VAL A 187 -3.02 2.38 0.61
CA VAL A 187 -3.77 1.37 -0.15
C VAL A 187 -3.44 1.49 -1.65
N LEU A 188 -3.52 2.70 -2.20
CA LEU A 188 -3.26 2.94 -3.63
C LEU A 188 -1.82 2.62 -4.02
N ARG A 189 -0.85 3.02 -3.20
CA ARG A 189 0.58 2.69 -3.43
C ARG A 189 0.79 1.19 -3.56
N ASP A 190 0.30 0.42 -2.59
CA ASP A 190 0.51 -1.03 -2.56
C ASP A 190 -0.26 -1.74 -3.67
N MET A 191 -1.45 -1.24 -4.01
CA MET A 191 -2.20 -1.70 -5.17
C MET A 191 -1.44 -1.45 -6.47
N VAL A 192 -0.95 -0.23 -6.70
CA VAL A 192 -0.20 0.12 -7.92
C VAL A 192 1.07 -0.71 -8.02
N ALA A 193 1.76 -0.94 -6.91
CA ALA A 193 2.95 -1.80 -6.87
C ALA A 193 2.62 -3.26 -7.22
N LEU A 194 1.53 -3.80 -6.66
CA LEU A 194 1.15 -5.19 -6.84
C LEU A 194 0.72 -5.51 -8.28
N TYR A 195 0.00 -4.59 -8.91
CA TYR A 195 -0.51 -4.74 -10.29
C TYR A 195 0.39 -4.09 -11.36
N ASP A 196 1.55 -3.57 -10.98
CA ASP A 196 2.52 -2.89 -11.87
C ASP A 196 1.88 -1.77 -12.73
N LEU A 197 1.10 -0.90 -12.06
CA LEU A 197 0.28 0.11 -12.74
C LEU A 197 0.93 1.50 -12.85
N GLU A 198 2.09 1.75 -12.25
CA GLU A 198 2.64 3.11 -12.13
C GLU A 198 2.92 3.75 -13.50
N ASN A 199 3.32 2.94 -14.49
CA ASN A 199 3.57 3.38 -15.86
C ASN A 199 2.28 3.69 -16.66
N HIS A 200 1.11 3.28 -16.16
CA HIS A 200 -0.19 3.57 -16.77
C HIS A 200 -0.83 4.86 -16.22
N ILE A 201 -0.22 5.46 -15.19
CA ILE A 201 -0.78 6.59 -14.44
C ILE A 201 -0.18 7.91 -14.92
N ASP A 202 -1.02 8.95 -15.04
CA ASP A 202 -0.57 10.31 -15.30
C ASP A 202 0.41 10.76 -14.21
N PRO A 203 1.63 11.20 -14.57
CA PRO A 203 2.61 11.67 -13.60
C PRO A 203 2.17 12.87 -12.74
N SER A 204 1.08 13.58 -13.08
CA SER A 204 0.44 14.57 -12.20
C SER A 204 -0.10 13.95 -10.92
N ASP A 205 -0.54 12.70 -10.98
CA ASP A 205 -1.28 12.01 -9.92
C ASP A 205 -0.37 11.18 -9.00
N TYR A 206 0.93 11.10 -9.27
CA TYR A 206 1.88 10.31 -8.47
C TYR A 206 1.90 10.71 -7.00
N HIS A 207 1.57 11.96 -6.67
CA HIS A 207 1.51 12.42 -5.29
C HIS A 207 0.43 11.74 -4.45
N TYR A 208 -0.67 11.25 -5.07
CA TYR A 208 -1.68 10.45 -4.37
C TYR A 208 -1.17 9.07 -3.94
N LEU A 209 -0.08 8.59 -4.54
CA LEU A 209 0.56 7.29 -4.26
C LEU A 209 1.66 7.38 -3.20
N GLN A 210 1.85 8.54 -2.57
CA GLN A 210 2.92 8.78 -1.60
C GLN A 210 2.35 8.99 -0.20
N PRO A 211 2.14 7.93 0.60
CA PRO A 211 1.81 8.11 2.01
C PRO A 211 3.00 8.77 2.71
N VAL A 212 2.81 10.02 3.15
CA VAL A 212 3.84 10.76 3.89
C VAL A 212 3.72 10.47 5.38
N ASP A 213 4.83 10.02 5.96
CA ASP A 213 4.96 9.74 7.38
C ASP A 213 6.22 10.41 7.96
N THR A 214 6.55 10.09 9.20
CA THR A 214 7.72 10.65 9.88
C THR A 214 9.03 10.31 9.18
N TRP A 215 9.13 9.17 8.50
CA TRP A 215 10.34 8.78 7.75
C TRP A 215 10.45 9.55 6.44
N LEU A 216 9.36 9.70 5.69
CA LEU A 216 9.33 10.53 4.48
C LEU A 216 9.64 12.00 4.81
N ARG A 217 9.10 12.52 5.91
CA ARG A 217 9.39 13.87 6.42
C ARG A 217 10.86 14.05 6.80
N ARG A 218 11.50 13.02 7.36
CA ARG A 218 12.92 13.09 7.73
C ARG A 218 13.85 12.92 6.54
N ILE A 219 13.53 12.04 5.59
CA ILE A 219 14.39 11.78 4.43
C ILE A 219 14.30 12.88 3.37
N GLY A 220 13.12 13.51 3.20
CA GLY A 220 12.89 14.50 2.15
C GLY A 220 13.92 15.64 2.12
N PRO A 221 14.09 16.39 3.22
CA PRO A 221 15.09 17.46 3.31
C PRO A 221 16.54 17.01 3.14
N MET A 222 16.84 15.72 3.34
CA MET A 222 18.18 15.19 3.11
C MET A 222 18.46 15.02 1.62
N LEU A 223 17.45 14.67 0.83
CA LEU A 223 17.56 14.35 -0.59
C LEU A 223 17.34 15.56 -1.52
N THR A 224 16.67 16.61 -1.06
CA THR A 224 16.38 17.79 -1.87
C THR A 224 16.20 19.04 -1.04
N GLU A 225 16.61 20.19 -1.58
CA GLU A 225 16.42 21.51 -0.96
C GLU A 225 15.00 22.05 -1.15
N GLU A 226 14.19 21.42 -2.00
CA GLU A 226 12.79 21.81 -2.23
C GLU A 226 11.85 21.42 -1.07
N ILE A 227 12.36 20.78 -0.01
CA ILE A 227 11.60 20.30 1.15
C ILE A 227 12.29 20.74 2.44
N ASP A 228 11.49 21.30 3.35
CA ASP A 228 11.88 21.67 4.70
C ASP A 228 10.89 21.14 5.76
N GLU A 229 11.12 21.46 7.03
CA GLU A 229 10.28 21.02 8.15
C GLU A 229 8.84 21.59 8.11
N LYS A 230 8.64 22.70 7.40
CA LYS A 230 7.34 23.39 7.29
C LYS A 230 6.55 22.94 6.05
N THR A 231 7.17 22.15 5.18
CA THR A 231 6.56 21.69 3.94
C THR A 231 5.36 20.79 4.24
N ALA A 232 4.22 21.10 3.62
CA ALA A 232 2.99 20.32 3.78
C ALA A 232 3.12 18.92 3.14
N ASP A 233 2.41 17.92 3.68
CA ASP A 233 2.55 16.51 3.25
C ASP A 233 2.30 16.31 1.74
N TRP A 234 1.27 16.94 1.19
CA TRP A 234 0.97 16.83 -0.25
C TRP A 234 2.07 17.45 -1.12
N VAL A 235 2.76 18.49 -0.63
CA VAL A 235 3.92 19.06 -1.30
C VAL A 235 5.11 18.10 -1.20
N ILE A 236 5.39 17.52 -0.03
CA ILE A 236 6.43 16.49 0.15
C ILE A 236 6.21 15.34 -0.84
N ALA A 237 4.99 14.81 -0.89
CA ALA A 237 4.59 13.76 -1.83
C ALA A 237 4.89 14.11 -3.29
N GLY A 238 4.47 15.31 -3.73
CA GLY A 238 4.72 15.78 -5.11
C GLY A 238 6.20 16.00 -5.42
N LYS A 239 6.96 16.61 -4.49
CA LYS A 239 8.39 16.87 -4.64
C LYS A 239 9.21 15.58 -4.70
N LEU A 240 8.91 14.61 -3.85
CA LEU A 240 9.58 13.30 -3.87
C LEU A 240 9.20 12.48 -5.10
N SER A 241 7.94 12.50 -5.52
CA SER A 241 7.51 11.86 -6.78
C SER A 241 8.26 12.44 -7.99
N LYS A 242 8.37 13.78 -8.05
CA LYS A 242 9.14 14.48 -9.08
C LYS A 242 10.63 14.13 -9.03
N LEU A 243 11.21 14.04 -7.84
CA LEU A 243 12.62 13.66 -7.65
C LEU A 243 12.87 12.23 -8.14
N CYS A 244 12.01 11.28 -7.79
CA CYS A 244 12.08 9.89 -8.26
C CYS A 244 12.01 9.81 -9.79
N ARG A 245 11.03 10.51 -10.40
CA ARG A 245 10.85 10.54 -11.86
C ARG A 245 12.08 11.11 -12.59
N ARG A 246 12.67 12.19 -12.08
CA ARG A 246 13.91 12.78 -12.65
C ARG A 246 15.09 11.81 -12.62
N ASN A 247 15.15 10.95 -11.62
CA ASN A 247 16.17 9.91 -11.47
C ASN A 247 15.73 8.56 -12.07
N ARG A 248 14.64 8.52 -12.84
CA ARG A 248 14.14 7.30 -13.51
C ARG A 248 13.91 6.12 -12.57
N VAL A 249 13.46 6.40 -11.35
CA VAL A 249 13.02 5.38 -10.39
C VAL A 249 11.53 5.53 -10.10
N SER A 250 10.91 4.41 -9.74
CA SER A 250 9.52 4.35 -9.27
C SER A 250 9.37 5.10 -7.94
N GLY A 251 8.42 6.03 -7.87
CA GLY A 251 8.07 6.72 -6.64
C GLY A 251 7.35 5.80 -5.67
N VAL A 252 6.48 4.92 -6.17
CA VAL A 252 5.78 3.89 -5.40
C VAL A 252 6.78 2.99 -4.68
N ARG A 253 7.76 2.46 -5.41
CA ARG A 253 8.78 1.57 -4.87
C ARG A 253 9.76 2.31 -3.97
N PHE A 254 10.14 3.55 -4.28
CA PHE A 254 10.93 4.38 -3.37
C PHE A 254 10.25 4.47 -1.98
N ASN A 255 8.94 4.75 -1.95
CA ASN A 255 8.19 4.83 -0.70
C ASN A 255 8.19 3.50 0.08
N GLN A 256 8.03 2.36 -0.62
CA GLN A 256 8.14 1.02 -0.03
C GLN A 256 9.55 0.76 0.54
N GLY A 257 10.60 1.15 -0.18
CA GLY A 257 11.97 1.06 0.29
C GLY A 257 12.23 1.87 1.56
N VAL A 258 11.67 3.09 1.65
CA VAL A 258 11.76 3.89 2.89
C VAL A 258 11.01 3.21 4.04
N GLN A 259 9.84 2.61 3.79
CA GLN A 259 9.14 1.84 4.82
C GLN A 259 9.93 0.61 5.28
N TYR A 260 10.66 -0.06 4.40
CA TYR A 260 11.53 -1.17 4.80
C TYR A 260 12.62 -0.72 5.77
N LEU A 261 13.25 0.43 5.52
CA LEU A 261 14.18 1.03 6.48
C LEU A 261 13.51 1.31 7.82
N ALA A 262 12.29 1.83 7.77
CA ALA A 262 11.53 2.20 8.96
C ALA A 262 11.18 1.01 9.86
N ILE A 263 10.77 -0.11 9.24
CA ILE A 263 10.15 -1.22 9.96
C ILE A 263 11.15 -2.33 10.27
N VAL A 264 12.11 -2.57 9.37
CA VAL A 264 12.97 -3.75 9.41
C VAL A 264 14.43 -3.37 9.68
N GLU A 265 15.00 -2.48 8.86
CA GLU A 265 16.46 -2.36 8.78
C GLU A 265 17.07 -1.31 9.72
N VAL A 266 16.54 -0.08 9.71
CA VAL A 266 17.11 1.03 10.50
C VAL A 266 16.36 1.20 11.82
N ARG A 267 15.02 1.29 11.76
CA ARG A 267 14.10 1.38 12.92
C ARG A 267 14.34 2.54 13.90
N ASP A 268 15.34 3.38 13.64
CA ASP A 268 15.76 4.52 14.46
C ASP A 268 16.09 5.72 13.54
N LEU A 269 15.33 6.80 13.67
CA LEU A 269 15.48 7.99 12.83
C LEU A 269 16.84 8.68 13.01
N GLU A 270 17.47 8.55 14.18
CA GLU A 270 18.77 9.19 14.43
C GLU A 270 19.90 8.49 13.67
N ARG A 271 19.71 7.22 13.30
CA ARG A 271 20.66 6.44 12.49
C ARG A 271 20.46 6.62 10.98
N LEU A 272 19.33 7.18 10.56
CA LEU A 272 18.95 7.27 9.15
C LEU A 272 20.02 7.96 8.30
N LYS A 273 20.54 9.11 8.74
CA LYS A 273 21.55 9.86 7.97
C LYS A 273 22.83 9.06 7.74
N GLY A 274 23.34 8.39 8.76
CA GLY A 274 24.54 7.56 8.66
C GLY A 274 24.32 6.34 7.77
N TYR A 275 23.13 5.73 7.86
CA TYR A 275 22.74 4.62 7.01
C TYR A 275 22.66 5.03 5.53
N LEU A 276 22.06 6.18 5.22
CA LEU A 276 21.98 6.69 3.83
C LEU A 276 23.35 7.01 3.23
N ARG A 277 24.32 7.51 4.04
CA ARG A 277 25.72 7.65 3.60
C ARG A 277 26.33 6.31 3.20
N THR A 278 26.12 5.28 4.02
CA THR A 278 26.60 3.93 3.73
C THR A 278 25.99 3.40 2.42
N LEU A 279 24.70 3.67 2.16
CA LEU A 279 24.08 3.31 0.88
C LEU A 279 24.71 4.03 -0.30
N ALA A 280 24.96 5.34 -0.17
CA ALA A 280 25.56 6.16 -1.23
C ALA A 280 27.01 5.74 -1.55
N GLU A 281 27.79 5.35 -0.53
CA GLU A 281 29.19 4.91 -0.66
C GLU A 281 29.30 3.46 -1.17
N SER A 282 28.26 2.65 -0.99
CA SER A 282 28.28 1.25 -1.42
C SER A 282 28.28 1.12 -2.95
N THR A 283 29.35 0.55 -3.50
CA THR A 283 29.46 0.30 -4.94
C THR A 283 28.22 -0.48 -5.42
N PRO A 284 27.58 -0.08 -6.54
CA PRO A 284 26.55 -0.90 -7.16
C PRO A 284 27.11 -2.30 -7.31
N ARG A 285 26.47 -3.30 -6.68
CA ARG A 285 26.74 -4.68 -7.07
C ARG A 285 26.25 -4.76 -8.51
N SER A 286 27.16 -4.57 -9.47
CA SER A 286 26.94 -4.90 -10.86
C SER A 286 26.24 -6.24 -10.84
N ALA A 287 24.99 -6.28 -11.32
CA ALA A 287 24.40 -7.55 -11.71
C ALA A 287 25.46 -8.25 -12.55
N ALA A 288 25.92 -9.40 -12.08
CA ALA A 288 26.86 -10.21 -12.84
C ALA A 288 26.19 -10.45 -14.19
N ARG A 289 26.69 -9.81 -15.24
CA ARG A 289 26.42 -10.24 -16.60
C ARG A 289 26.90 -11.69 -16.64
N SER A 290 25.97 -12.63 -16.62
CA SER A 290 26.23 -14.02 -16.94
C SER A 290 26.64 -14.06 -18.42
N ALA A 291 27.92 -13.84 -18.65
CA ALA A 291 28.59 -14.23 -19.87
C ALA A 291 28.78 -15.75 -19.82
N THR A 292 27.70 -16.48 -20.12
CA THR A 292 27.76 -17.86 -20.59
C THR A 292 26.81 -17.94 -21.78
N GLY A 293 27.39 -17.82 -22.97
CA GLY A 293 26.73 -18.23 -24.19
C GLY A 293 26.43 -19.73 -24.15
N VAL A 294 25.31 -20.13 -24.74
CA VAL A 294 25.23 -20.99 -25.94
C VAL A 294 23.74 -21.31 -26.18
N GLY A 295 23.25 -20.92 -27.36
CA GLY A 295 22.26 -21.68 -28.12
C GLY A 295 20.77 -21.47 -27.82
N GLY A 296 20.02 -20.96 -28.81
CA GLY A 296 18.57 -21.17 -28.90
C GLY A 296 17.74 -19.94 -29.27
N ARG A 297 17.88 -19.46 -30.51
CA ARG A 297 16.94 -18.50 -31.12
C ARG A 297 15.66 -19.22 -31.56
N THR A 298 14.51 -18.69 -31.16
CA THR A 298 13.25 -18.78 -31.93
C THR A 298 12.60 -17.38 -31.92
N PRO A 299 12.11 -16.85 -33.06
CA PRO A 299 11.91 -15.41 -33.21
C PRO A 299 10.54 -14.93 -32.71
N THR A 300 10.54 -13.86 -31.93
CA THR A 300 9.36 -13.04 -31.64
C THR A 300 9.04 -12.13 -32.82
N ARG A 301 7.76 -12.12 -33.21
CA ARG A 301 7.18 -11.22 -34.22
C ARG A 301 7.38 -9.77 -33.78
N SER A 302 7.99 -8.98 -34.65
CA SER A 302 8.14 -7.53 -34.51
C SER A 302 6.81 -6.83 -34.67
N PHE A 303 6.35 -6.12 -33.63
CA PHE A 303 5.26 -5.15 -33.74
C PHE A 303 5.90 -3.76 -33.92
N SER A 304 5.70 -3.16 -35.09
CA SER A 304 6.24 -1.85 -35.44
C SER A 304 5.19 -0.75 -35.21
N TRP A 305 5.53 0.25 -34.42
CA TRP A 305 4.76 1.49 -34.30
C TRP A 305 4.85 2.29 -35.61
N ARG A 306 3.71 2.70 -36.17
CA ARG A 306 3.62 3.86 -37.06
C ARG A 306 2.36 4.68 -36.75
N ARG A 307 2.65 5.92 -36.35
CA ARG A 307 1.91 7.19 -36.40
C ARG A 307 0.41 7.17 -36.15
#